data_AF-A0A3N5Y0J5-F1
#
_entry.id   AF-A0A3N5Y0J5-F1
#
_cell.length_a   1.000
_cell.length_b   1.000
_cell.length_c   1.000
_cell.angle_alpha   90.00
_cell.angle_beta   90.00
_cell.angle_gamma   90.00
#
_symmetry.space_group_name_H-M   'P 1'
#
loop_
_entity.id
_entity.type
_entity.pdbx_description
1 polymer ?
#
loop_
_entity_poly.entity_id
_entity_poly.type
_entity_poly.pdbx_seq_one_letter_code
_entity_poly.pdbx_strand_id
1 'polypeptide(L)'
;AGYTNGVSKLHGQVCRKMWKPLWPELNEDDVPINSITNGVHVPTWIAPQFNFLFKKYIAEDWIARQDDLSIWENMSKIPDEAIWDIHRWLKLKLIGAILDRARKRWSQTNCDPIQPLAMGALLDSEALTIGFCRRFTGYKRPTLIFRNMERLNKIMTRDLQPIQFVFAGKAHPNDEDGKRLIQQVYNLAKDPRFGGRIAFVEDYDMHLARDLVRGVDVWLNTPRFLMEASGTSGQKASLNGVLNLSVLDGWWFEGYNGDNGWGIQEKENVNLSEQDDQTSSAIYDLLENKIIPLYYDVDAAGIPLGWVKMMKETMRSNTPFFNTSRMAKEYAERFYVKVLSTANGKKH
;
A
#
# COMPACT_ATOMS: atom_id res chain seq x y z
N ALA A 1 2.14 32.63 2.66
CA ALA A 1 2.85 31.68 3.55
C ALA A 1 4.35 31.86 3.35
N GLY A 2 5.18 31.77 4.40
CA GLY A 2 6.63 31.97 4.31
C GLY A 2 7.44 30.79 3.74
N TYR A 3 6.84 29.60 3.69
CA TYR A 3 7.42 28.38 3.13
C TYR A 3 6.35 27.54 2.42
N THR A 4 6.72 26.86 1.34
CA THR A 4 5.87 25.93 0.57
C THR A 4 6.60 24.60 0.39
N ASN A 5 5.86 23.49 0.45
CA ASN A 5 6.43 22.16 0.30
C ASN A 5 5.50 21.16 -0.39
N GLY A 6 6.09 20.25 -1.15
CA GLY A 6 5.47 19.00 -1.57
C GLY A 6 5.48 17.94 -0.46
N VAL A 7 4.65 16.91 -0.62
CA VAL A 7 4.40 15.84 0.36
C VAL A 7 5.16 14.53 0.07
N SER A 8 6.01 14.55 -0.95
CA SER A 8 7.03 13.55 -1.33
C SER A 8 8.10 14.24 -2.17
N LYS A 9 9.24 13.59 -2.44
CA LYS A 9 10.29 14.16 -3.30
C LYS A 9 9.80 14.39 -4.72
N LEU A 10 9.16 13.39 -5.34
CA LEU A 10 8.65 13.47 -6.71
C LEU A 10 7.56 14.54 -6.83
N HIS A 11 6.65 14.63 -5.85
CA HIS A 11 5.65 15.70 -5.83
C HIS A 11 6.27 17.10 -5.70
N GLY A 12 7.37 17.23 -4.95
CA GLY A 12 8.15 18.47 -4.89
C GLY A 12 8.69 18.88 -6.26
N GLN A 13 9.25 17.94 -7.03
CA GLN A 13 9.71 18.18 -8.40
C GLN A 13 8.55 18.60 -9.32
N VAL A 14 7.44 17.87 -9.30
CA VAL A 14 6.23 18.20 -10.09
C VAL A 14 5.72 19.60 -9.75
N CYS A 15 5.67 19.96 -8.47
CA CYS A 15 5.29 21.31 -8.04
C CYS A 15 6.26 22.38 -8.54
N ARG A 16 7.58 22.15 -8.47
CA ARG A 16 8.57 23.10 -8.98
C ARG A 16 8.39 23.36 -10.48
N LYS A 17 8.21 22.30 -11.28
CA LYS A 17 7.88 22.40 -12.71
C LYS A 17 6.59 23.16 -12.99
N MET A 18 5.51 22.81 -12.28
CA MET A 18 4.19 23.41 -12.47
C MET A 18 4.16 24.90 -12.14
N TRP A 19 4.91 25.32 -11.10
CA TRP A 19 4.91 26.70 -10.62
C TRP A 19 6.10 27.54 -11.14
N LYS A 20 7.01 26.95 -11.92
CA LYS A 20 8.12 27.66 -12.59
C LYS A 20 7.71 28.96 -13.29
N PRO A 21 6.54 29.07 -13.95
CA PRO A 21 6.12 30.33 -14.58
C PRO A 21 6.03 31.54 -13.63
N LEU A 22 5.92 31.33 -12.31
CA LEU A 22 5.92 32.43 -11.32
C LEU A 22 7.33 32.92 -10.96
N TRP A 23 8.37 32.17 -11.30
CA TRP A 23 9.78 32.51 -11.08
C TRP A 23 10.57 32.33 -12.38
N PRO A 24 10.31 33.15 -13.41
CA PRO A 24 10.91 32.99 -14.73
C PRO A 24 12.44 33.09 -14.73
N GLU A 25 13.00 33.81 -13.76
CA GLU A 25 14.44 34.03 -13.54
C GLU A 25 15.16 32.87 -12.85
N LEU A 26 14.43 31.93 -12.24
CA LEU A 26 15.01 30.78 -11.54
C LEU A 26 15.04 29.55 -12.45
N ASN A 27 16.04 28.69 -12.25
CA ASN A 27 15.97 27.33 -12.76
C ASN A 27 14.88 26.56 -12.00
N GLU A 28 14.38 25.47 -12.60
CA GLU A 28 13.33 24.66 -11.98
C GLU A 28 13.74 24.11 -10.59
N ASP A 29 15.01 23.76 -10.40
CA ASP A 29 15.53 23.28 -9.11
C ASP A 29 15.67 24.37 -8.06
N ASP A 30 15.73 25.64 -8.47
CA ASP A 30 15.85 26.81 -7.59
C ASP A 30 14.48 27.38 -7.16
N VAL A 31 13.38 26.91 -7.78
CA VAL A 31 12.02 27.30 -7.40
C VAL A 31 11.82 27.00 -5.90
N PRO A 32 11.34 27.96 -5.08
CA PRO A 32 11.38 27.89 -3.62
C PRO A 32 10.31 26.96 -3.01
N ILE A 33 10.07 25.80 -3.61
CA ILE A 33 9.18 24.75 -3.16
C ILE A 33 10.03 23.57 -2.69
N ASN A 34 10.02 23.32 -1.38
CA ASN A 34 10.71 22.19 -0.77
C ASN A 34 9.88 20.89 -0.87
N SER A 35 10.36 19.81 -0.28
CA SER A 35 9.57 18.60 -0.01
C SER A 35 9.81 18.10 1.41
N ILE A 36 8.73 17.72 2.09
CA ILE A 36 8.76 16.92 3.31
C ILE A 36 7.87 15.71 3.04
N THR A 37 8.45 14.54 3.07
CA THR A 37 7.71 13.30 2.83
C THR A 37 6.75 13.02 3.96
N ASN A 38 5.50 12.70 3.60
CA ASN A 38 4.50 12.26 4.57
C ASN A 38 4.92 10.99 5.31
N GLY A 39 4.61 10.93 6.61
CA GLY A 39 4.73 9.73 7.43
C GLY A 39 3.39 9.32 8.04
N VAL A 40 3.35 8.10 8.58
CA VAL A 40 2.19 7.56 9.29
C VAL A 40 2.45 7.41 10.78
N HIS A 41 1.40 7.56 11.59
CA HIS A 41 1.51 7.40 13.03
C HIS A 41 1.66 5.92 13.39
N VAL A 42 2.90 5.46 13.57
CA VAL A 42 3.24 4.04 13.76
C VAL A 42 2.39 3.36 14.83
N PRO A 43 2.20 3.91 16.05
CA PRO A 43 1.40 3.25 17.10
C PRO A 43 -0.06 2.97 16.71
N THR A 44 -0.64 3.77 15.80
CA THR A 44 -2.02 3.56 15.34
C THR A 44 -2.16 2.37 14.39
N TRP A 45 -1.11 2.08 13.61
CA TRP A 45 -1.18 1.20 12.43
C TRP A 45 -0.41 -0.10 12.60
N ILE A 46 0.66 -0.12 13.40
CA ILE A 46 1.39 -1.36 13.72
C ILE A 46 0.47 -2.36 14.41
N ALA A 47 0.59 -3.64 14.07
CA ALA A 47 -0.11 -4.71 14.78
C ALA A 47 0.46 -4.84 16.20
N PRO A 48 -0.38 -5.05 17.24
CA PRO A 48 0.10 -5.26 18.60
C PRO A 48 1.15 -6.38 18.72
N GLN A 49 1.01 -7.44 17.92
CA GLN A 49 1.94 -8.58 17.84
C GLN A 49 3.33 -8.15 17.39
N PHE A 50 3.42 -7.39 16.29
CA PHE A 50 4.68 -6.84 15.83
C PHE A 50 5.26 -5.84 16.83
N ASN A 51 4.42 -5.04 17.49
CA ASN A 51 4.89 -4.14 18.55
C ASN A 51 5.55 -4.91 19.72
N PHE A 52 4.98 -6.04 20.16
CA PHE A 52 5.62 -6.89 21.17
C PHE A 52 6.91 -7.54 20.66
N LEU A 53 6.92 -8.01 19.42
CA LEU A 53 8.10 -8.59 18.80
C LEU A 53 9.24 -7.57 18.70
N PHE A 54 8.94 -6.34 18.28
CA PHE A 54 9.93 -5.27 18.16
C PHE A 54 10.47 -4.82 19.52
N LYS A 55 9.63 -4.77 20.57
CA LYS A 55 10.12 -4.53 21.93
C LYS A 55 11.16 -5.56 22.39
N LYS A 56 11.00 -6.81 21.97
CA LYS A 56 11.91 -7.91 22.34
C LYS A 56 13.21 -7.89 21.53
N TYR A 57 13.14 -7.65 20.22
CA TYR A 57 14.28 -7.86 19.32
C TYR A 57 14.91 -6.58 18.76
N ILE A 58 14.13 -5.50 18.58
CA ILE A 58 14.59 -4.24 17.99
C ILE A 58 15.17 -3.34 19.08
N ALA A 59 14.33 -2.91 20.01
CA ALA A 59 14.67 -2.17 21.23
C ALA A 59 13.42 -2.07 22.12
N GLU A 60 13.58 -2.06 23.44
CA GLU A 60 12.45 -1.92 24.37
C GLU A 60 11.68 -0.59 24.15
N ASP A 61 12.43 0.47 23.83
CA ASP A 61 11.95 1.84 23.58
C ASP A 61 11.81 2.19 22.08
N TRP A 62 11.72 1.18 21.20
CA TRP A 62 11.78 1.38 19.74
C TRP A 62 10.76 2.40 19.19
N ILE A 63 9.60 2.58 19.83
CA ILE A 63 8.60 3.59 19.43
C ILE A 63 9.15 5.02 19.55
N ALA A 64 9.92 5.30 20.61
CA ALA A 64 10.54 6.61 20.83
C ALA A 64 11.68 6.86 19.85
N ARG A 65 12.33 5.78 19.41
CA ARG A 65 13.47 5.77 18.48
C ARG A 65 13.08 5.28 17.08
N GLN A 66 11.80 5.39 16.72
CA GLN A 66 11.28 4.75 15.50
C GLN A 66 11.96 5.25 14.22
N ASP A 67 12.50 6.48 14.21
CA ASP A 67 13.25 7.09 13.11
C ASP A 67 14.77 6.95 13.22
N ASP A 68 15.28 6.22 14.21
CA ASP A 68 16.70 5.87 14.34
C ASP A 68 16.99 4.59 13.55
N LEU A 69 17.67 4.71 12.41
CA LEU A 69 18.01 3.57 11.55
C LEU A 69 18.84 2.49 12.28
N SER A 70 19.62 2.85 13.30
CA SER A 70 20.54 1.91 13.95
C SER A 70 19.84 0.77 14.67
N ILE A 71 18.65 1.01 15.24
CA ILE A 71 17.89 -0.06 15.91
C ILE A 71 17.29 -1.05 14.91
N TRP A 72 16.99 -0.60 13.68
CA TRP A 72 16.35 -1.43 12.67
C TRP A 72 17.28 -2.48 12.06
N GLU A 73 18.60 -2.32 12.20
CA GLU A 73 19.58 -3.36 11.85
C GLU A 73 19.36 -4.67 12.66
N ASN A 74 18.73 -4.56 13.84
CA ASN A 74 18.32 -5.71 14.64
C ASN A 74 17.16 -6.51 14.02
N MET A 75 16.53 -6.05 12.93
CA MET A 75 15.50 -6.81 12.19
C MET A 75 16.00 -8.19 11.75
N SER A 76 17.30 -8.29 11.43
CA SER A 76 17.97 -9.53 11.10
C SER A 76 17.95 -10.57 12.23
N LYS A 77 17.84 -10.14 13.50
CA LYS A 77 17.85 -11.00 14.69
C LYS A 77 16.51 -11.65 15.00
N ILE A 78 15.43 -11.17 14.38
CA ILE A 78 14.09 -11.75 14.58
C ILE A 78 14.01 -13.09 13.83
N PRO A 79 13.58 -14.20 14.46
CA PRO A 79 13.37 -15.47 13.75
C PRO A 79 12.33 -15.33 12.63
N ASP A 80 12.57 -15.95 11.47
CA ASP A 80 11.67 -15.87 10.32
C ASP A 80 10.26 -16.42 10.63
N GLU A 81 10.21 -17.55 11.35
CA GLU A 81 8.97 -18.16 11.86
C GLU A 81 8.13 -17.18 12.67
N ALA A 82 8.75 -16.38 13.54
CA ALA A 82 8.02 -15.44 14.39
C ALA A 82 7.32 -14.33 13.59
N ILE A 83 7.92 -13.87 12.47
CA ILE A 83 7.28 -12.90 11.57
C ILE A 83 6.16 -13.58 10.78
N TRP A 84 6.44 -14.77 10.26
CA TRP A 84 5.49 -15.51 9.44
C TRP A 84 4.23 -15.91 10.22
N ASP A 85 4.37 -16.38 11.45
CA ASP A 85 3.24 -16.74 12.32
C ASP A 85 2.35 -15.54 12.65
N ILE A 86 2.96 -14.39 12.95
CA ILE A 86 2.21 -13.16 13.17
C ILE A 86 1.45 -12.76 11.91
N HIS A 87 2.10 -12.84 10.75
CA HIS A 87 1.48 -12.53 9.46
C HIS A 87 0.30 -13.44 9.15
N ARG A 88 0.49 -14.77 9.24
CA ARG A 88 -0.60 -15.75 9.05
C ARG A 88 -1.76 -15.50 10.01
N TRP A 89 -1.48 -15.20 11.28
CA TRP A 89 -2.51 -14.88 12.26
C TRP A 89 -3.29 -13.60 11.88
N LEU A 90 -2.61 -12.54 11.44
CA LEU A 90 -3.24 -11.30 10.99
C LEU A 90 -4.09 -11.51 9.74
N LYS A 91 -3.62 -12.33 8.80
CA LYS A 91 -4.36 -12.73 7.61
C LYS A 91 -5.61 -13.53 7.95
N LEU A 92 -5.50 -14.56 8.80
CA LEU A 92 -6.64 -15.33 9.31
C LEU A 92 -7.68 -14.41 9.96
N LYS A 93 -7.23 -13.44 10.77
CA LYS A 93 -8.11 -12.44 11.38
C LYS A 93 -8.81 -11.57 10.33
N LEU A 94 -8.10 -11.09 9.32
CA LEU A 94 -8.68 -10.30 8.22
C LEU A 94 -9.76 -11.10 7.48
N ILE A 95 -9.44 -12.31 7.02
CA ILE A 95 -10.38 -13.16 6.28
C ILE A 95 -11.59 -13.50 7.16
N GLY A 96 -11.38 -13.87 8.43
CA GLY A 96 -12.46 -14.09 9.38
C GLY A 96 -13.37 -12.87 9.55
N ALA A 97 -12.81 -11.67 9.59
CA ALA A 97 -13.58 -10.43 9.68
C ALA A 97 -14.35 -10.11 8.38
N ILE A 98 -13.86 -10.51 7.21
CA ILE A 98 -14.59 -10.39 5.94
C ILE A 98 -15.75 -11.38 5.90
N LEU A 99 -15.50 -12.64 6.26
CA LEU A 99 -16.52 -13.69 6.33
C LEU A 99 -17.65 -13.35 7.32
N ASP A 100 -17.31 -12.82 8.50
CA ASP A 100 -18.31 -12.37 9.49
C ASP A 100 -19.18 -11.23 8.94
N ARG A 101 -18.60 -10.26 8.22
CA ARG A 101 -19.36 -9.20 7.56
C ARG A 101 -20.31 -9.75 6.51
N ALA A 102 -19.85 -10.67 5.66
CA ALA A 102 -20.69 -11.32 4.65
C ALA A 102 -21.86 -12.10 5.29
N ARG A 103 -21.59 -12.85 6.38
CA ARG A 103 -22.63 -13.57 7.15
C ARG A 103 -23.64 -12.64 7.79
N LYS A 104 -23.18 -11.55 8.41
CA LYS A 104 -24.08 -10.55 9.02
C LYS A 104 -24.98 -9.92 7.97
N ARG A 105 -24.42 -9.52 6.82
CA ARG A 105 -25.20 -8.96 5.71
C ARG A 105 -26.27 -9.93 5.22
N TRP A 106 -25.89 -11.20 5.02
CA TRP A 106 -26.82 -12.28 4.66
C TRP A 106 -27.96 -12.44 5.68
N SER A 107 -27.66 -12.38 6.97
CA SER A 107 -28.65 -12.59 8.03
C SER A 107 -29.60 -11.39 8.24
N GLN A 108 -29.15 -10.17 7.96
CA GLN A 108 -29.87 -8.93 8.30
C GLN A 108 -30.68 -8.36 7.15
N THR A 109 -30.41 -8.79 5.92
CA THR A 109 -31.07 -8.29 4.73
C THR A 109 -31.63 -9.46 3.93
N ASN A 110 -32.81 -9.30 3.31
CA ASN A 110 -33.31 -10.25 2.31
C ASN A 110 -32.54 -10.06 1.00
N CYS A 111 -31.21 -10.17 1.07
CA CYS A 111 -30.30 -9.92 -0.03
C CYS A 111 -30.15 -11.15 -0.92
N ASP A 112 -29.85 -10.91 -2.19
CA ASP A 112 -29.53 -11.97 -3.15
C ASP A 112 -28.32 -12.81 -2.67
N PRO A 113 -28.34 -14.16 -2.80
CA PRO A 113 -27.22 -15.06 -2.48
C PRO A 113 -25.87 -14.66 -3.09
N ILE A 114 -25.91 -13.90 -4.19
CA ILE A 114 -24.72 -13.42 -4.87
C ILE A 114 -24.03 -12.27 -4.12
N GLN A 115 -24.69 -11.61 -3.16
CA GLN A 115 -24.08 -10.52 -2.40
C GLN A 115 -23.02 -11.03 -1.40
N PRO A 116 -23.30 -12.02 -0.51
CA PRO A 116 -22.26 -12.55 0.37
C PRO A 116 -21.09 -13.16 -0.42
N LEU A 117 -21.37 -13.77 -1.58
CA LEU A 117 -20.34 -14.25 -2.50
C LEU A 117 -19.41 -13.11 -2.92
N ALA A 118 -19.98 -12.02 -3.46
CA ALA A 118 -19.22 -10.85 -3.88
C ALA A 118 -18.48 -10.15 -2.72
N MET A 119 -18.96 -10.30 -1.48
CA MET A 119 -18.29 -9.79 -0.28
C MET A 119 -17.13 -10.66 0.19
N GLY A 120 -16.87 -11.81 -0.44
CA GLY A 120 -15.74 -12.68 -0.10
C GLY A 120 -16.09 -13.88 0.77
N ALA A 121 -17.34 -14.36 0.75
CA ALA A 121 -17.74 -15.57 1.47
C ALA A 121 -16.95 -16.84 1.08
N LEU A 122 -16.28 -16.83 -0.07
CA LEU A 122 -15.46 -17.94 -0.58
C LEU A 122 -13.94 -17.66 -0.52
N LEU A 123 -13.50 -16.61 0.18
CA LEU A 123 -12.07 -16.36 0.35
C LEU A 123 -11.41 -17.46 1.19
N ASP A 124 -10.16 -17.77 0.84
CA ASP A 124 -9.31 -18.78 1.48
C ASP A 124 -8.18 -18.08 2.26
N SER A 125 -7.95 -18.47 3.51
CA SER A 125 -6.88 -17.90 4.34
C SER A 125 -5.48 -18.32 3.92
N GLU A 126 -5.35 -19.45 3.21
CA GLU A 126 -4.06 -19.94 2.75
C GLU A 126 -3.67 -19.35 1.37
N ALA A 127 -4.64 -18.88 0.59
CA ALA A 127 -4.40 -18.30 -0.73
C ALA A 127 -3.74 -16.91 -0.65
N LEU A 128 -2.72 -16.67 -1.48
CA LEU A 128 -2.08 -15.35 -1.62
C LEU A 128 -3.14 -14.25 -1.85
N THR A 129 -3.23 -13.31 -0.91
CA THR A 129 -4.27 -12.29 -0.84
C THR A 129 -3.71 -10.93 -1.20
N ILE A 130 -4.21 -10.38 -2.32
CA ILE A 130 -3.80 -9.07 -2.84
C ILE A 130 -4.88 -8.05 -2.49
N GLY A 131 -4.51 -7.04 -1.71
CA GLY A 131 -5.40 -5.95 -1.30
C GLY A 131 -5.33 -4.76 -2.25
N PHE A 132 -6.49 -4.26 -2.68
CA PHE A 132 -6.63 -2.93 -3.29
C PHE A 132 -7.66 -2.14 -2.49
N CYS A 133 -7.19 -1.25 -1.60
CA CYS A 133 -8.09 -0.59 -0.66
C CYS A 133 -7.91 0.93 -0.62
N ARG A 134 -8.63 1.63 -1.51
CA ARG A 134 -8.48 3.08 -1.73
C ARG A 134 -9.80 3.70 -2.20
N ARG A 135 -9.87 5.03 -2.18
CA ARG A 135 -10.95 5.77 -2.88
C ARG A 135 -10.97 5.34 -4.36
N PHE A 136 -12.16 5.09 -4.92
CA PHE A 136 -12.32 4.73 -6.33
C PHE A 136 -12.40 5.99 -7.18
N THR A 137 -11.37 6.22 -7.99
CA THR A 137 -11.23 7.36 -8.91
C THR A 137 -10.44 6.91 -10.15
N GLY A 138 -10.66 7.52 -11.31
CA GLY A 138 -10.03 7.12 -12.58
C GLY A 138 -8.50 7.03 -12.54
N TYR A 139 -7.81 8.00 -11.94
CA TYR A 139 -6.35 7.99 -11.88
C TYR A 139 -5.75 6.87 -11.02
N LYS A 140 -6.54 6.24 -10.12
CA LYS A 140 -6.05 5.13 -9.27
C LYS A 140 -6.17 3.77 -9.94
N ARG A 141 -6.84 3.71 -11.08
CA ARG A 141 -7.00 2.51 -11.92
C ARG A 141 -7.29 1.21 -11.16
N PRO A 142 -8.37 1.15 -10.35
CA PRO A 142 -8.77 -0.08 -9.64
C PRO A 142 -9.03 -1.26 -10.58
N THR A 143 -9.36 -0.99 -11.83
CA THR A 143 -9.71 -1.99 -12.83
C THR A 143 -8.55 -2.38 -13.77
N LEU A 144 -7.35 -1.85 -13.55
CA LEU A 144 -6.17 -2.12 -14.39
C LEU A 144 -5.81 -3.62 -14.45
N ILE A 145 -5.99 -4.31 -13.32
CA ILE A 145 -5.73 -5.75 -13.21
C ILE A 145 -6.74 -6.60 -14.00
N PHE A 146 -7.83 -6.01 -14.50
CA PHE A 146 -8.87 -6.73 -15.25
C PHE A 146 -8.79 -6.51 -16.77
N ARG A 147 -7.75 -5.84 -17.27
CA ARG A 147 -7.62 -5.58 -18.72
C ARG A 147 -7.47 -6.86 -19.54
N ASN A 148 -6.76 -7.87 -19.02
CA ASN A 148 -6.65 -9.18 -19.66
C ASN A 148 -7.29 -10.25 -18.76
N MET A 149 -8.60 -10.35 -18.89
CA MET A 149 -9.44 -11.28 -18.12
C MET A 149 -9.02 -12.73 -18.29
N GLU A 150 -8.60 -13.14 -19.48
CA GLU A 150 -8.20 -14.53 -19.74
C GLU A 150 -6.90 -14.88 -19.01
N ARG A 151 -5.89 -14.01 -19.10
CA ARG A 151 -4.62 -14.20 -18.39
C ARG A 151 -4.83 -14.14 -16.88
N LEU A 152 -5.58 -13.16 -16.38
CA LEU A 152 -5.91 -13.08 -14.96
C LEU A 152 -6.62 -14.35 -14.49
N ASN A 153 -7.60 -14.84 -15.24
CA ASN A 153 -8.33 -16.06 -14.86
C ASN A 153 -7.38 -17.26 -14.74
N LYS A 154 -6.46 -17.45 -15.69
CA LYS A 154 -5.44 -18.51 -15.63
C LYS A 154 -4.52 -18.39 -14.41
N ILE A 155 -4.19 -17.16 -14.01
CA ILE A 155 -3.38 -16.91 -12.80
C ILE A 155 -4.18 -17.25 -11.53
N MET A 156 -5.43 -16.78 -11.45
CA MET A 156 -6.29 -16.94 -10.27
C MET A 156 -6.75 -18.38 -10.03
N THR A 157 -6.91 -19.17 -11.09
CA THR A 157 -7.45 -20.53 -11.02
C THR A 157 -6.37 -21.63 -11.00
N ARG A 158 -5.12 -21.29 -10.69
CA ARG A 158 -4.06 -22.29 -10.48
C ARG A 158 -4.36 -23.14 -9.24
N ASP A 159 -4.39 -24.46 -9.39
CA ASP A 159 -4.82 -25.38 -8.34
C ASP A 159 -3.91 -25.35 -7.09
N LEU A 160 -2.59 -25.28 -7.27
CA LEU A 160 -1.61 -25.36 -6.18
C LEU A 160 -1.08 -24.02 -5.70
N GLN A 161 -1.37 -22.94 -6.43
CA GLN A 161 -0.86 -21.60 -6.15
C GLN A 161 -1.98 -20.57 -6.29
N PRO A 162 -3.09 -20.71 -5.54
CA PRO A 162 -4.25 -19.86 -5.71
C PRO A 162 -3.92 -18.40 -5.37
N ILE A 163 -4.54 -17.45 -6.06
CA ILE A 163 -4.48 -16.05 -5.64
C ILE A 163 -5.89 -15.49 -5.51
N GLN A 164 -6.07 -14.52 -4.63
CA GLN A 164 -7.34 -13.83 -4.44
C GLN A 164 -7.14 -12.33 -4.27
N PHE A 165 -8.17 -11.57 -4.64
CA PHE A 165 -8.17 -10.11 -4.54
C PHE A 165 -9.22 -9.64 -3.56
N VAL A 166 -8.83 -8.70 -2.69
CA VAL A 166 -9.73 -8.01 -1.78
C VAL A 166 -9.75 -6.52 -2.14
N PHE A 167 -10.88 -6.08 -2.68
CA PHE A 167 -11.15 -4.69 -2.97
C PHE A 167 -11.92 -4.07 -1.82
N ALA A 168 -11.56 -2.85 -1.44
CA ALA A 168 -12.34 -2.07 -0.48
C ALA A 168 -12.21 -0.58 -0.78
N GLY A 169 -13.27 0.19 -0.52
CA GLY A 169 -13.21 1.63 -0.70
C GLY A 169 -14.56 2.24 -1.03
N LYS A 170 -14.54 3.56 -1.19
CA LYS A 170 -15.71 4.36 -1.50
C LYS A 170 -15.39 5.28 -2.68
N ALA A 171 -16.40 5.56 -3.50
CA ALA A 171 -16.37 6.67 -4.44
C ALA A 171 -16.94 7.91 -3.75
N HIS A 172 -16.57 9.10 -4.23
CA HIS A 172 -17.23 10.30 -3.75
C HIS A 172 -18.68 10.35 -4.24
N PRO A 173 -19.64 10.89 -3.46
CA PRO A 173 -21.05 10.90 -3.86
C PRO A 173 -21.32 11.53 -5.23
N ASN A 174 -20.49 12.48 -5.65
CA ASN A 174 -20.60 13.18 -6.95
C ASN A 174 -19.64 12.63 -8.03
N ASP A 175 -18.95 11.52 -7.79
CA ASP A 175 -17.97 10.92 -8.71
C ASP A 175 -18.59 9.70 -9.40
N GLU A 176 -19.29 9.95 -10.50
CA GLU A 176 -19.99 8.92 -11.27
C GLU A 176 -19.04 7.89 -11.87
N ASP A 177 -17.85 8.30 -12.29
CA ASP A 177 -16.82 7.38 -12.79
C ASP A 177 -16.32 6.46 -11.68
N GLY A 178 -16.08 7.00 -10.48
CA GLY A 178 -15.75 6.20 -9.29
C GLY A 178 -16.82 5.17 -8.96
N LYS A 179 -18.10 5.53 -9.04
CA LYS A 179 -19.23 4.59 -8.83
C LYS A 179 -19.27 3.50 -9.90
N ARG A 180 -19.04 3.84 -11.17
CA ARG A 180 -18.97 2.86 -12.27
C ARG A 180 -17.82 1.87 -12.06
N LEU A 181 -16.66 2.33 -11.59
CA LEU A 181 -15.54 1.46 -11.25
C LEU A 181 -15.87 0.49 -10.11
N ILE A 182 -16.57 0.95 -9.07
CA ILE A 182 -17.06 0.07 -8.00
C ILE A 182 -18.02 -0.97 -8.57
N GLN A 183 -19.00 -0.55 -9.38
CA GLN A 183 -19.96 -1.47 -9.99
C GLN A 183 -19.27 -2.53 -10.86
N GLN A 184 -18.24 -2.12 -11.62
CA GLN A 184 -17.45 -3.03 -12.43
C GLN A 184 -16.74 -4.08 -11.57
N VAL A 185 -16.02 -3.67 -10.52
CA VAL A 185 -15.35 -4.60 -9.59
C VAL A 185 -16.35 -5.51 -8.89
N TYR A 186 -17.49 -4.98 -8.47
CA TYR A 186 -18.54 -5.75 -7.83
C TYR A 186 -19.16 -6.78 -8.78
N ASN A 187 -19.36 -6.46 -10.06
CA ASN A 187 -19.81 -7.43 -11.06
C ASN A 187 -18.77 -8.51 -11.32
N LEU A 188 -17.48 -8.16 -11.32
CA LEU A 188 -16.39 -9.12 -11.46
C LEU A 188 -16.30 -10.07 -10.24
N ALA A 189 -16.57 -9.58 -9.03
CA ALA A 189 -16.64 -10.39 -7.82
C ALA A 189 -17.75 -11.46 -7.86
N LYS A 190 -18.78 -11.25 -8.69
CA LYS A 190 -19.88 -12.18 -8.91
C LYS A 190 -19.64 -13.17 -10.04
N ASP A 191 -18.59 -12.95 -10.82
CA ASP A 191 -18.35 -13.74 -12.02
C ASP A 191 -17.82 -15.13 -11.64
N PRO A 192 -18.56 -16.21 -11.99
CA PRO A 192 -18.19 -17.57 -11.59
C PRO A 192 -16.84 -18.01 -12.16
N ARG A 193 -16.35 -17.38 -13.23
CA ARG A 193 -15.05 -17.70 -13.83
C ARG A 193 -13.91 -17.59 -12.81
N PHE A 194 -14.00 -16.64 -11.88
CA PHE A 194 -12.97 -16.42 -10.85
C PHE A 194 -13.14 -17.29 -9.59
N GLY A 195 -14.13 -18.19 -9.54
CA GLY A 195 -14.29 -19.14 -8.44
C GLY A 195 -14.45 -18.49 -7.05
N GLY A 196 -15.00 -17.28 -6.97
CA GLY A 196 -15.17 -16.55 -5.71
C GLY A 196 -13.89 -15.96 -5.13
N ARG A 197 -12.80 -15.87 -5.91
CA ARG A 197 -11.50 -15.34 -5.49
C ARG A 197 -11.37 -13.81 -5.61
N ILE A 198 -12.45 -13.11 -5.91
CA ILE A 198 -12.51 -11.64 -5.90
C ILE A 198 -13.58 -11.24 -4.89
N ALA A 199 -13.20 -10.41 -3.93
CA ALA A 199 -14.10 -9.84 -2.94
C ALA A 199 -14.13 -8.32 -3.04
N PHE A 200 -15.32 -7.74 -2.89
CA PHE A 200 -15.51 -6.31 -2.65
C PHE A 200 -16.12 -6.12 -1.26
N VAL A 201 -15.33 -5.60 -0.33
CA VAL A 201 -15.73 -5.38 1.05
C VAL A 201 -16.26 -3.96 1.21
N GLU A 202 -17.57 -3.87 1.40
CA GLU A 202 -18.30 -2.62 1.67
C GLU A 202 -17.93 -2.04 3.05
N ASP A 203 -18.38 -0.81 3.32
CA ASP A 203 -18.25 -0.14 4.62
C ASP A 203 -16.81 -0.06 5.14
N TYR A 204 -15.90 0.31 4.24
CA TYR A 204 -14.51 0.64 4.58
C TYR A 204 -14.45 1.73 5.66
N ASP A 205 -14.19 1.28 6.88
CA ASP A 205 -13.98 2.07 8.09
C ASP A 205 -12.53 1.92 8.59
N MET A 206 -12.20 2.57 9.70
CA MET A 206 -10.86 2.50 10.26
C MET A 206 -10.50 1.10 10.81
N HIS A 207 -11.47 0.30 11.21
CA HIS A 207 -11.23 -1.06 11.70
C HIS A 207 -10.86 -1.99 10.56
N LEU A 208 -11.65 -2.02 9.49
CA LEU A 208 -11.36 -2.76 8.28
C LEU A 208 -10.03 -2.29 7.65
N ALA A 209 -9.78 -0.97 7.63
CA ALA A 209 -8.51 -0.44 7.15
C ALA A 209 -7.31 -1.01 7.92
N ARG A 210 -7.41 -1.15 9.25
CA ARG A 210 -6.37 -1.76 10.08
C ARG A 210 -6.20 -3.24 9.78
N ASP A 211 -7.30 -3.99 9.65
CA ASP A 211 -7.20 -5.42 9.33
C ASP A 211 -6.57 -5.63 7.94
N LEU A 212 -6.93 -4.81 6.95
CA LEU A 212 -6.38 -4.89 5.59
C LEU A 212 -4.89 -4.59 5.53
N VAL A 213 -4.44 -3.45 6.06
CA VAL A 213 -3.00 -3.08 6.03
C VAL A 213 -2.12 -4.00 6.89
N ARG A 214 -2.71 -4.91 7.67
CA ARG A 214 -2.00 -5.88 8.51
C ARG A 214 -2.07 -7.30 7.97
N GLY A 215 -3.13 -7.65 7.25
CA GLY A 215 -3.47 -9.04 6.95
C GLY A 215 -3.45 -9.43 5.47
N VAL A 216 -3.38 -8.48 4.52
CA VAL A 216 -3.14 -8.85 3.12
C VAL A 216 -1.67 -9.21 2.92
N ASP A 217 -1.36 -10.05 1.94
CA ASP A 217 0.01 -10.44 1.62
C ASP A 217 0.70 -9.36 0.75
N VAL A 218 -0.04 -8.84 -0.23
CA VAL A 218 0.43 -7.78 -1.15
C VAL A 218 -0.53 -6.61 -1.15
N TRP A 219 0.01 -5.41 -1.03
CA TRP A 219 -0.73 -4.16 -1.18
C TRP A 219 -0.54 -3.60 -2.60
N LEU A 220 -1.58 -3.69 -3.42
CA LEU A 220 -1.56 -3.26 -4.82
C LEU A 220 -1.95 -1.78 -4.94
N ASN A 221 -1.10 -1.00 -5.61
CA ASN A 221 -1.39 0.39 -5.98
C ASN A 221 -1.09 0.62 -7.46
N THR A 222 -2.05 1.12 -8.21
CA THR A 222 -1.88 1.40 -9.65
C THR A 222 -2.19 2.87 -9.98
N PRO A 223 -1.64 3.87 -9.25
CA PRO A 223 -1.86 5.26 -9.59
C PRO A 223 -1.23 5.57 -10.94
N ARG A 224 -1.89 6.39 -11.75
CA ARG A 224 -1.32 7.01 -12.94
C ARG A 224 -0.06 7.77 -12.54
N PHE A 225 1.05 7.53 -13.23
CA PHE A 225 2.31 8.21 -12.95
C PHE A 225 2.16 9.74 -12.86
N LEU A 226 2.79 10.36 -11.86
CA LEU A 226 2.70 11.77 -11.48
C LEU A 226 1.35 12.25 -10.94
N MET A 227 0.33 11.38 -10.81
CA MET A 227 -0.97 11.76 -10.25
C MET A 227 -1.11 11.41 -8.76
N GLU A 228 -0.18 10.64 -8.18
CA GLU A 228 -0.13 10.38 -6.75
C GLU A 228 0.91 11.26 -6.06
N ALA A 229 0.46 12.22 -5.26
CA ALA A 229 1.39 13.09 -4.53
C ALA A 229 2.22 12.34 -3.47
N SER A 230 1.66 11.31 -2.83
CA SER A 230 2.37 10.49 -1.82
C SER A 230 1.73 9.10 -1.74
N GLY A 231 0.76 8.90 -0.85
CA GLY A 231 0.04 7.63 -0.70
C GLY A 231 0.35 6.90 0.61
N THR A 232 -0.23 7.38 1.71
CA THR A 232 0.09 6.87 3.06
C THR A 232 -0.45 5.47 3.36
N SER A 233 -1.31 4.89 2.51
CA SER A 233 -1.83 3.53 2.72
C SER A 233 -0.76 2.45 2.56
N GLY A 234 0.13 2.58 1.56
CA GLY A 234 1.24 1.64 1.37
C GLY A 234 2.28 1.73 2.49
N GLN A 235 2.47 2.92 3.07
CA GLN A 235 3.31 3.14 4.25
C GLN A 235 2.77 2.35 5.45
N LYS A 236 1.45 2.41 5.71
CA LYS A 236 0.79 1.64 6.79
C LYS A 236 0.94 0.13 6.60
N ALA A 237 0.83 -0.34 5.36
CA ALA A 237 1.01 -1.75 5.01
C ALA A 237 2.45 -2.20 5.33
N SER A 238 3.43 -1.41 4.92
CA SER A 238 4.86 -1.71 5.13
C SER A 238 5.26 -1.85 6.59
N LEU A 239 4.61 -1.10 7.50
CA LEU A 239 4.86 -1.23 8.94
C LEU A 239 4.62 -2.66 9.46
N ASN A 240 3.73 -3.40 8.81
CA ASN A 240 3.33 -4.76 9.20
C ASN A 240 3.96 -5.84 8.31
N GLY A 241 4.99 -5.49 7.54
CA GLY A 241 5.65 -6.42 6.62
C GLY A 241 4.84 -6.76 5.38
N VAL A 242 3.69 -6.10 5.13
CA VAL A 242 2.93 -6.28 3.90
C VAL A 242 3.70 -5.69 2.72
N LEU A 243 3.90 -6.49 1.68
CA LEU A 243 4.71 -6.13 0.53
C LEU A 243 3.93 -5.24 -0.44
N ASN A 244 4.56 -4.20 -0.97
CA ASN A 244 3.89 -3.33 -1.94
C ASN A 244 4.19 -3.79 -3.36
N LEU A 245 3.16 -3.80 -4.21
CA LEU A 245 3.26 -3.86 -5.66
C LEU A 245 2.67 -2.57 -6.19
N SER A 246 3.51 -1.68 -6.71
CA SER A 246 3.05 -0.36 -7.12
C SER A 246 3.79 0.20 -8.31
N VAL A 247 3.11 1.06 -9.06
CA VAL A 247 3.79 2.02 -9.94
C VAL A 247 4.74 2.88 -9.11
N LEU A 248 5.92 3.15 -9.66
CA LEU A 248 6.96 4.01 -9.05
C LEU A 248 6.51 5.47 -9.10
N ASP A 249 5.54 5.80 -8.26
CA ASP A 249 4.96 7.13 -8.10
C ASP A 249 4.73 7.44 -6.62
N GLY A 250 4.52 8.72 -6.28
CA GLY A 250 4.26 9.18 -4.93
C GLY A 250 5.32 8.75 -3.92
N TRP A 251 4.89 8.11 -2.84
CA TRP A 251 5.80 7.64 -1.77
C TRP A 251 6.65 6.44 -2.21
N TRP A 252 6.15 5.62 -3.14
CA TRP A 252 6.82 4.38 -3.54
C TRP A 252 8.06 4.66 -4.39
N PHE A 253 8.06 5.76 -5.14
CA PHE A 253 9.22 6.22 -5.90
C PHE A 253 10.49 6.38 -5.02
N GLU A 254 10.34 6.83 -3.79
CA GLU A 254 11.44 7.02 -2.85
C GLU A 254 11.55 5.93 -1.77
N GLY A 255 10.50 5.11 -1.60
CA GLY A 255 10.46 4.02 -0.64
C GLY A 255 10.96 2.69 -1.21
N TYR A 256 10.83 2.48 -2.52
CA TYR A 256 11.27 1.24 -3.16
C TYR A 256 12.79 1.16 -3.27
N ASN A 257 13.38 0.03 -2.86
CA ASN A 257 14.83 -0.20 -2.93
C ASN A 257 15.25 -1.42 -3.75
N GLY A 258 14.31 -2.14 -4.37
CA GLY A 258 14.58 -3.37 -5.11
C GLY A 258 14.36 -4.66 -4.32
N ASP A 259 14.46 -4.59 -2.99
CA ASP A 259 14.43 -5.74 -2.09
C ASP A 259 13.26 -5.68 -1.08
N ASN A 260 12.40 -4.65 -1.15
CA ASN A 260 11.28 -4.40 -0.23
C ASN A 260 9.90 -4.43 -0.88
N GLY A 261 9.75 -5.09 -2.03
CA GLY A 261 8.50 -5.20 -2.77
C GLY A 261 8.75 -5.15 -4.27
N TRP A 262 7.80 -4.59 -5.02
CA TRP A 262 7.88 -4.51 -6.48
C TRP A 262 7.45 -3.13 -7.00
N GLY A 263 8.28 -2.58 -7.88
CA GLY A 263 8.06 -1.32 -8.58
C GLY A 263 7.75 -1.52 -10.07
N ILE A 264 6.76 -0.81 -10.59
CA ILE A 264 6.47 -0.74 -12.04
C ILE A 264 6.86 0.65 -12.53
N GLN A 265 7.78 0.71 -13.48
CA GLN A 265 8.18 1.96 -14.10
C GLN A 265 7.21 2.31 -15.24
N GLU A 266 6.62 3.50 -15.16
CA GLU A 266 5.89 4.11 -16.27
C GLU A 266 6.72 5.21 -16.93
N LYS A 267 6.44 5.47 -18.20
CA LYS A 267 7.05 6.56 -18.98
C LYS A 267 6.09 7.72 -19.13
N GLU A 268 6.61 8.94 -19.15
CA GLU A 268 5.86 10.13 -19.55
C GLU A 268 5.54 10.12 -21.06
N ASN A 269 4.48 10.82 -21.45
CA ASN A 269 4.12 11.08 -22.86
C ASN A 269 3.80 9.84 -23.72
N VAL A 270 3.38 8.74 -23.11
CA VAL A 270 2.82 7.58 -23.81
C VAL A 270 1.29 7.71 -23.89
N ASN A 271 0.68 7.14 -24.92
CA ASN A 271 -0.78 7.03 -24.98
C ASN A 271 -1.33 6.34 -23.72
N LEU A 272 -2.36 6.90 -23.10
CA LEU A 272 -2.87 6.40 -21.82
C LEU A 272 -3.36 4.95 -21.87
N SER A 273 -3.98 4.52 -22.97
CA SER A 273 -4.43 3.13 -23.11
C SER A 273 -3.25 2.18 -23.28
N GLU A 274 -2.27 2.56 -24.09
CA GLU A 274 -1.06 1.76 -24.29
C GLU A 274 -0.26 1.61 -22.99
N GLN A 275 -0.11 2.70 -22.24
CA GLN A 275 0.51 2.68 -20.91
C GLN A 275 -0.25 1.76 -19.95
N ASP A 276 -1.60 1.76 -19.99
CA ASP A 276 -2.41 0.85 -19.19
C ASP A 276 -2.23 -0.62 -19.58
N ASP A 277 -2.10 -0.92 -20.88
CA ASP A 277 -1.81 -2.29 -21.35
C ASP A 277 -0.42 -2.75 -20.92
N GLN A 278 0.60 -1.90 -21.05
CA GLN A 278 1.97 -2.19 -20.61
C GLN A 278 2.02 -2.43 -19.10
N THR A 279 1.35 -1.57 -18.32
CA THR A 279 1.33 -1.67 -16.85
C THR A 279 0.56 -2.90 -16.38
N SER A 280 -0.57 -3.22 -17.00
CA SER A 280 -1.31 -4.45 -16.73
C SER A 280 -0.46 -5.69 -17.04
N SER A 281 0.23 -5.71 -18.19
CA SER A 281 1.16 -6.78 -18.54
C SER A 281 2.27 -6.95 -17.51
N ALA A 282 2.91 -5.85 -17.10
CA ALA A 282 3.97 -5.87 -16.10
C ALA A 282 3.49 -6.43 -14.75
N ILE A 283 2.25 -6.12 -14.34
CA ILE A 283 1.67 -6.72 -13.13
C ILE A 283 1.54 -8.24 -13.29
N TYR A 284 1.00 -8.74 -14.40
CA TYR A 284 0.90 -10.19 -14.59
C TYR A 284 2.29 -10.85 -14.66
N ASP A 285 3.26 -10.23 -15.33
CA ASP A 285 4.63 -10.75 -15.41
C ASP A 285 5.26 -10.88 -14.01
N LEU A 286 5.05 -9.88 -13.14
CA LEU A 286 5.49 -9.92 -11.75
C LEU A 286 4.74 -10.99 -10.95
N LEU A 287 3.42 -11.09 -11.11
CA LEU A 287 2.61 -12.11 -10.43
C LEU A 287 3.09 -13.51 -10.79
N GLU A 288 3.20 -13.81 -12.07
CA GLU A 288 3.49 -15.16 -12.57
C GLU A 288 4.92 -15.61 -12.30
N ASN A 289 5.89 -14.70 -12.45
CA ASN A 289 7.31 -15.07 -12.47
C ASN A 289 8.06 -14.72 -11.19
N LYS A 290 7.49 -13.90 -10.30
CA LYS A 290 8.16 -13.43 -9.09
C LYS A 290 7.31 -13.62 -7.84
N ILE A 291 6.12 -13.02 -7.78
CA ILE A 291 5.33 -12.91 -6.54
C ILE A 291 4.74 -14.27 -6.15
N ILE A 292 4.02 -14.93 -7.07
CA ILE A 292 3.38 -16.22 -6.78
C ILE A 292 4.42 -17.29 -6.46
N PRO A 293 5.49 -17.47 -7.28
CA PRO A 293 6.54 -18.43 -6.93
C PRO A 293 7.16 -18.15 -5.55
N LEU A 294 7.49 -16.90 -5.23
CA LEU A 294 8.12 -16.54 -3.96
C LEU A 294 7.23 -16.81 -2.73
N TYR A 295 5.92 -16.61 -2.87
CA TYR A 295 4.97 -16.84 -1.77
C TYR A 295 4.80 -18.32 -1.45
N TYR A 296 4.76 -19.16 -2.49
CA TYR A 296 4.51 -20.60 -2.37
C TYR A 296 5.79 -21.45 -2.28
N ASP A 297 6.97 -20.84 -2.41
CA ASP A 297 8.26 -21.47 -2.15
C ASP A 297 8.51 -21.54 -0.63
N VAL A 298 7.92 -22.56 -0.02
CA VAL A 298 7.97 -22.81 1.43
C VAL A 298 8.98 -23.92 1.78
N ASP A 299 9.61 -23.79 2.94
CA ASP A 299 10.47 -24.82 3.50
C ASP A 299 9.68 -25.99 4.11
N ALA A 300 10.39 -26.94 4.74
CA ALA A 300 9.78 -28.10 5.39
C ALA A 300 8.86 -27.75 6.58
N ALA A 301 8.98 -26.55 7.15
CA ALA A 301 8.12 -26.03 8.21
C ALA A 301 6.94 -25.20 7.66
N GLY A 302 6.83 -25.05 6.33
CA GLY A 302 5.79 -24.24 5.69
C GLY A 302 6.06 -22.75 5.73
N ILE A 303 7.34 -22.34 5.86
CA ILE A 303 7.75 -20.94 5.92
C ILE A 303 8.34 -20.51 4.58
N PRO A 304 7.81 -19.46 3.93
CA PRO A 304 8.39 -18.90 2.72
C PRO A 304 9.55 -17.97 3.05
N LEU A 305 10.75 -18.52 3.25
CA LEU A 305 11.92 -17.78 3.74
C LEU A 305 12.26 -16.57 2.85
N GLY A 306 12.15 -16.72 1.53
CA GLY A 306 12.37 -15.63 0.59
C GLY A 306 11.36 -14.48 0.74
N TRP A 307 10.10 -14.83 1.01
CA TRP A 307 9.03 -13.86 1.29
C TRP A 307 9.30 -13.14 2.62
N VAL A 308 9.57 -13.87 3.70
CA VAL A 308 9.85 -13.31 5.03
C VAL A 308 11.06 -12.39 5.01
N LYS A 309 12.11 -12.72 4.24
CA LYS A 309 13.25 -11.84 4.01
C LYS A 309 12.82 -10.49 3.42
N MET A 310 11.93 -10.50 2.41
CA MET A 310 11.39 -9.28 1.81
C MET A 310 10.49 -8.50 2.79
N MET A 311 9.74 -9.20 3.65
CA MET A 311 8.95 -8.57 4.72
C MET A 311 9.85 -7.85 5.73
N LYS A 312 10.94 -8.49 6.16
CA LYS A 312 11.95 -7.90 7.04
C LYS A 312 12.56 -6.64 6.42
N GLU A 313 12.96 -6.72 5.15
CA GLU A 313 13.54 -5.58 4.45
C GLU A 313 12.54 -4.43 4.29
N THR A 314 11.26 -4.74 4.04
CA THR A 314 10.17 -3.77 4.05
C THR A 314 10.05 -3.05 5.38
N MET A 315 10.01 -3.79 6.49
CA MET A 315 9.89 -3.18 7.82
C MET A 315 11.13 -2.37 8.19
N ARG A 316 12.34 -2.88 7.87
CA ARG A 316 13.63 -2.24 8.15
C ARG A 316 13.82 -0.94 7.38
N SER A 317 13.53 -0.93 6.08
CA SER A 317 13.74 0.23 5.21
C SER A 317 12.65 1.29 5.34
N ASN A 318 11.38 0.89 5.44
CA ASN A 318 10.26 1.82 5.35
C ASN A 318 9.82 2.40 6.69
N THR A 319 9.87 1.64 7.80
CA THR A 319 9.39 2.14 9.11
C THR A 319 10.15 3.37 9.61
N PRO A 320 11.50 3.40 9.62
CA PRO A 320 12.24 4.56 10.09
C PRO A 320 12.10 5.79 9.22
N PHE A 321 11.81 5.60 7.93
CA PHE A 321 11.64 6.71 7.02
C PHE A 321 10.20 7.22 7.03
N PHE A 322 9.17 6.38 6.89
CA PHE A 322 7.78 6.80 6.69
C PHE A 322 6.96 6.91 7.99
N ASN A 323 7.52 7.51 9.03
CA ASN A 323 6.80 7.78 10.29
C ASN A 323 6.57 9.29 10.54
N THR A 324 5.52 9.59 11.30
CA THR A 324 5.16 10.99 11.62
C THR A 324 6.18 11.69 12.52
N SER A 325 6.97 10.96 13.31
CA SER A 325 7.98 11.57 14.19
C SER A 325 9.10 12.22 13.39
N ARG A 326 9.63 11.50 12.40
CA ARG A 326 10.58 12.00 11.40
C ARG A 326 10.01 13.20 10.65
N MET A 327 8.79 13.06 10.13
CA MET A 327 8.09 14.13 9.42
C MET A 327 7.95 15.40 10.29
N ALA A 328 7.53 15.26 11.55
CA ALA A 328 7.37 16.38 12.47
C ALA A 328 8.70 17.05 12.83
N LYS A 329 9.78 16.27 13.02
CA LYS A 329 11.15 16.79 13.23
C LYS A 329 11.60 17.61 12.02
N GLU A 330 11.42 17.12 10.81
CA GLU A 330 11.77 17.87 9.59
C GLU A 330 10.97 19.18 9.47
N TYR A 331 9.67 19.18 9.78
CA TYR A 331 8.85 20.39 9.79
C TYR A 331 9.37 21.40 10.83
N ALA A 332 9.69 20.93 12.04
CA ALA A 332 10.24 21.75 13.12
C ALA A 332 11.56 22.42 12.70
N GLU A 333 12.52 21.63 12.23
CA GLU A 333 13.87 22.08 11.89
C GLU A 333 13.91 22.97 10.64
N ARG A 334 13.19 22.58 9.58
CA ARG A 334 13.32 23.24 8.27
C ARG A 334 12.45 24.47 8.13
N PHE A 335 11.32 24.53 8.84
CA PHE A 335 10.37 25.63 8.70
C PHE A 335 10.22 26.42 10.00
N TYR A 336 9.81 25.79 11.11
CA TYR A 336 9.46 26.54 12.31
C TYR A 336 10.66 27.21 12.99
N VAL A 337 11.78 26.50 13.16
CA VAL A 337 13.01 27.06 13.76
C VAL A 337 13.56 28.20 12.90
N LYS A 338 13.54 28.05 11.56
CA LYS A 338 13.98 29.11 10.64
C LYS A 338 13.11 30.36 10.75
N VAL A 339 11.79 30.21 10.78
CA VAL A 339 10.86 31.34 11.00
C VAL A 339 11.15 32.03 12.34
N LEU A 340 11.31 31.27 13.43
CA LEU A 340 11.57 31.82 14.76
C LEU A 340 12.91 32.56 14.83
N SER A 341 13.98 32.02 14.22
CA SER A 341 15.28 32.69 14.13
C SER A 341 15.21 33.99 13.30
N THR A 342 14.43 34.01 12.22
CA THR A 342 14.24 35.20 11.36
C THR A 342 13.38 36.26 12.05
N ALA A 343 12.39 35.85 12.85
CA ALA A 343 11.56 36.75 13.65
C ALA A 343 12.36 37.40 14.79
N ASN A 344 13.25 36.64 15.45
CA ASN A 344 14.12 37.15 16.51
C ASN A 344 15.29 37.98 15.98
N GLY A 345 15.69 37.81 14.71
CA GLY A 345 16.73 38.60 14.04
C GLY A 345 16.26 39.95 13.46
N LYS A 346 14.96 40.27 13.50
CA LYS A 346 14.40 41.59 13.13
C LYS A 346 14.21 42.53 14.33
N LYS A 347 15.19 42.54 15.23
CA LYS A 347 15.46 43.69 16.11
C LYS A 347 16.88 44.14 15.83
N HIS A 348 17.06 45.06 14.89
CA HIS A 348 17.94 46.22 14.98
C HIS A 348 17.66 47.16 13.81
#